data_AF-T0ZM25-F1
#
_entry.id   AF-T0ZM25-F1
#
_cell.length_a   1.000
_cell.length_b   1.000
_cell.length_c   1.000
_cell.angle_alpha   90.00
_cell.angle_beta   90.00
_cell.angle_gamma   90.00
#
_symmetry.space_group_name_H-M   'P 1'
#
loop_
_entity.id
_entity.type
_entity.pdbx_description
1 polymer ?
#
loop_
_entity_poly.entity_id
_entity_poly.type
_entity_poly.pdbx_seq_one_letter_code
_entity_poly.pdbx_strand_id
1 'polypeptide(L)'
;MMEKVEQSFLLAAQIRAVDVGDAATILLNGHFLLDMMGNLRAYATQSFRCKSCNFSYRRPPLSGRCNQVVGRHGRCDGALAPTVFEASVRKYLALSQGLASTPGVTPYVRQRIQVLADSLATLFPENTAQTTLETYQAA
;
A
#
# COMPACT_ATOMS: atom_id res chain seq x y z
N MET A 1 -15.11 3.87 -5.00
CA MET A 1 -14.20 3.60 -6.13
C MET A 1 -14.37 2.18 -6.62
N MET A 2 -14.31 1.17 -5.74
CA MET A 2 -14.55 -0.23 -6.11
C MET A 2 -15.88 -0.44 -6.84
N GLU A 3 -16.97 0.07 -6.28
CA GLU A 3 -18.30 0.04 -6.90
C GLU A 3 -18.31 0.60 -8.34
N LYS A 4 -17.61 1.72 -8.59
CA LYS A 4 -17.55 2.30 -9.94
C LYS A 4 -16.86 1.36 -10.93
N VAL A 5 -15.79 0.70 -10.50
CA VAL A 5 -15.05 -0.25 -11.32
C VAL A 5 -15.93 -1.47 -11.58
N GLU A 6 -16.56 -2.03 -10.55
CA GLU A 6 -17.48 -3.16 -10.68
C GLU A 6 -18.63 -2.86 -11.65
N GLN A 7 -19.33 -1.73 -11.50
CA GLN A 7 -20.39 -1.33 -12.42
C GLN A 7 -19.88 -1.13 -13.86
N SER A 8 -18.65 -0.60 -14.02
CA SER A 8 -18.05 -0.46 -15.35
C SER A 8 -17.78 -1.82 -16.00
N PHE A 9 -17.37 -2.82 -15.22
CA PHE A 9 -17.16 -4.19 -15.70
C PHE A 9 -18.48 -4.94 -15.97
N LEU A 10 -19.52 -4.70 -15.17
CA LEU A 10 -20.86 -5.22 -15.44
C LEU A 10 -21.40 -4.70 -16.77
N LEU A 11 -21.21 -3.41 -17.06
CA LEU A 11 -21.55 -2.82 -18.34
C LEU A 11 -20.70 -3.40 -19.48
N ALA A 12 -19.38 -3.52 -19.28
CA ALA A 12 -18.49 -4.11 -20.27
C ALA A 12 -18.91 -5.54 -20.65
N ALA A 13 -19.36 -6.34 -19.69
CA ALA A 13 -19.84 -7.70 -19.93
C ALA A 13 -21.14 -7.77 -20.75
N GLN A 14 -21.93 -6.70 -20.78
CA GLN A 14 -23.14 -6.60 -21.61
C GLN A 14 -22.84 -6.14 -23.04
N ILE A 15 -21.69 -5.48 -23.26
CA ILE A 15 -21.33 -4.93 -24.57
C ILE A 15 -20.64 -6.00 -25.40
N ARG A 16 -21.28 -6.40 -26.51
CA ARG A 16 -20.74 -7.42 -27.44
C ARG A 16 -19.36 -7.11 -28.01
N ALA A 17 -19.04 -5.83 -28.18
CA ALA A 17 -17.78 -5.38 -28.77
C ALA A 17 -16.59 -5.37 -27.78
N VAL A 18 -16.82 -5.65 -26.50
CA VAL A 18 -15.80 -5.54 -25.45
C VAL A 18 -15.36 -6.93 -25.00
N ASP A 19 -14.04 -7.17 -25.03
CA ASP A 19 -13.43 -8.30 -24.32
C ASP A 19 -13.15 -7.88 -22.88
N VAL A 20 -13.87 -8.50 -21.95
CA VAL A 20 -13.79 -8.20 -20.51
C VAL A 20 -12.40 -8.55 -19.94
N GLY A 21 -11.77 -9.62 -20.43
CA GLY A 21 -10.45 -10.06 -19.97
C GLY A 21 -9.34 -9.11 -20.41
N ASP A 22 -9.42 -8.62 -21.63
CA ASP A 22 -8.49 -7.61 -22.14
C ASP A 22 -8.70 -6.25 -21.45
N ALA A 23 -9.95 -5.82 -21.27
CA ALA A 23 -10.27 -4.60 -20.51
C ALA A 23 -9.73 -4.64 -19.07
N ALA A 24 -9.86 -5.79 -18.38
CA ALA A 24 -9.27 -6.01 -17.07
C ALA A 24 -7.73 -5.92 -17.12
N THR A 25 -7.11 -6.54 -18.11
CA THR A 25 -5.65 -6.54 -18.30
C THR A 25 -5.11 -5.12 -18.51
N ILE A 26 -5.79 -4.31 -19.33
CA ILE A 26 -5.43 -2.91 -19.59
C ILE A 26 -5.54 -2.08 -18.32
N LEU A 27 -6.65 -2.18 -17.58
CA LEU A 27 -6.85 -1.43 -16.34
C LEU A 27 -5.82 -1.80 -15.27
N LEU A 28 -5.57 -3.11 -15.09
CA LEU A 28 -4.61 -3.62 -14.12
C LEU A 28 -3.20 -3.12 -14.41
N ASN A 29 -2.73 -3.24 -15.65
CA ASN A 29 -1.37 -2.81 -16.02
C ASN A 29 -1.22 -1.29 -16.09
N GLY A 30 -2.21 -0.59 -16.62
CA GLY A 30 -2.14 0.85 -16.87
C GLY A 30 -2.37 1.71 -15.64
N HIS A 31 -3.08 1.20 -14.62
CA HIS A 31 -3.44 2.01 -13.46
C HIS A 31 -3.11 1.32 -12.14
N PHE A 32 -3.68 0.15 -11.87
CA PHE A 32 -3.63 -0.39 -10.50
C PHE A 32 -2.25 -0.89 -10.12
N LEU A 33 -1.57 -1.63 -10.99
CA LEU A 33 -0.22 -2.10 -10.75
C LEU A 33 0.77 -0.94 -10.63
N LEU A 34 0.65 0.08 -11.47
CA LEU A 34 1.52 1.26 -11.41
C LEU A 34 1.30 2.05 -10.10
N ASP A 35 0.06 2.27 -9.70
CA ASP A 35 -0.27 2.99 -8.47
C ASP A 35 0.18 2.21 -7.23
N MET A 36 -0.11 0.91 -7.14
CA MET A 36 0.34 0.08 -6.02
C MET A 36 1.86 0.03 -5.91
N MET A 37 2.57 -0.21 -7.02
CA MET A 37 4.04 -0.22 -7.04
C MET A 37 4.63 1.14 -6.67
N GLY A 38 4.02 2.23 -7.16
CA GLY A 38 4.43 3.59 -6.86
C GLY A 38 4.26 3.91 -5.37
N ASN A 39 3.09 3.62 -4.82
CA ASN A 39 2.79 3.84 -3.39
C ASN A 39 3.67 2.98 -2.49
N LEU A 40 3.95 1.73 -2.87
CA LEU A 40 4.85 0.85 -2.12
C LEU A 40 6.29 1.39 -2.09
N ARG A 41 6.82 1.82 -3.25
CA ARG A 41 8.14 2.45 -3.33
C ARG A 41 8.20 3.74 -2.53
N ALA A 42 7.17 4.58 -2.63
CA ALA A 42 7.06 5.81 -1.87
C ALA A 42 7.03 5.53 -0.36
N TYR A 43 6.27 4.54 0.09
CA TYR A 43 6.22 4.11 1.49
C TYR A 43 7.60 3.66 2.00
N ALA A 44 8.32 2.84 1.23
CA ALA A 44 9.64 2.33 1.63
C ALA A 44 10.73 3.43 1.67
N THR A 45 10.55 4.52 0.93
CA THR A 45 11.54 5.61 0.80
C THR A 45 11.09 6.93 1.41
N GLN A 46 9.96 6.93 2.12
CA GLN A 46 9.31 8.14 2.60
C GLN A 46 10.13 8.95 3.61
N SER A 47 9.77 10.22 3.71
CA SER A 47 10.23 11.13 4.77
C SER A 47 9.25 11.14 5.93
N PHE A 48 9.71 11.64 7.08
CA PHE A 48 8.90 11.80 8.27
C PHE A 48 8.80 13.28 8.63
N ARG A 49 7.57 13.77 8.84
CA ARG A 49 7.31 15.16 9.21
C ARG A 49 7.00 15.26 10.69
N CYS A 50 7.60 16.24 11.37
CA CYS A 50 7.19 16.59 12.72
C CYS A 50 5.81 17.29 12.70
N LYS A 51 4.85 16.80 13.50
CA LYS A 51 3.51 17.38 13.60
C LYS A 51 3.48 18.80 14.18
N SER A 52 4.51 19.17 14.95
CA SER A 52 4.55 20.45 15.67
C SER A 52 5.29 21.54 14.89
N CYS A 53 6.45 21.24 14.29
CA CYS A 53 7.27 22.23 13.58
C CYS A 53 7.35 22.02 12.07
N ASN A 54 6.68 21.01 11.52
CA ASN A 54 6.66 20.67 10.09
C ASN A 54 8.01 20.33 9.45
N PHE A 55 9.10 20.25 10.22
CA PHE A 55 10.40 19.82 9.71
C PHE A 55 10.31 18.41 9.14
N SER A 56 10.93 18.21 7.96
CA SER A 56 10.95 16.93 7.26
C SER A 56 12.30 16.24 7.44
N TYR A 57 12.26 15.02 7.95
CA TYR A 57 13.40 14.14 8.12
C TYR A 57 13.42 13.08 7.03
N ARG A 58 14.53 12.96 6.30
CA ARG A 58 14.76 11.81 5.43
C ARG A 58 14.95 10.50 6.23
N ARG A 59 15.53 10.59 7.42
CA ARG A 59 15.70 9.49 8.38
C ARG A 59 15.27 10.01 9.76
N PRO A 60 14.30 9.38 10.44
CA PRO A 60 13.89 9.83 11.77
C PRO A 60 15.05 9.65 12.78
N PRO A 61 15.18 10.53 13.79
CA PRO A 61 16.11 10.33 14.90
C PRO A 61 15.81 9.04 15.67
N LEU A 62 16.84 8.45 16.28
CA LEU A 62 16.70 7.23 17.09
C LEU A 62 15.77 7.41 18.30
N SER A 63 15.61 8.64 18.80
CA SER A 63 14.65 8.96 19.86
C SER A 63 13.19 8.90 19.42
N GLY A 64 12.91 8.82 18.11
CA GLY A 64 11.56 8.89 17.55
C GLY A 64 10.87 10.26 17.67
N ARG A 65 11.54 11.25 18.28
CA ARG A 65 11.02 12.60 18.51
C ARG A 65 11.82 13.65 17.74
N CYS A 66 11.16 14.76 17.42
CA CYS A 66 11.79 15.86 16.72
C CYS A 66 12.95 16.47 17.54
N ASN A 67 14.15 16.48 16.98
CA ASN A 67 15.34 17.06 17.59
C ASN A 67 15.69 18.47 17.06
N GLN A 68 14.85 19.05 16.21
CA GLN A 68 15.01 20.44 15.75
C GLN A 68 14.89 21.43 16.91
N VAL A 69 15.70 22.47 16.84
CA VAL A 69 15.60 23.64 17.73
C VAL A 69 14.66 24.65 17.08
N VAL A 70 13.60 25.05 17.79
CA VAL A 70 12.57 25.93 17.24
C VAL A 70 12.47 27.20 18.09
N GLY A 71 12.83 28.34 17.48
CA GLY A 71 12.82 29.64 18.13
C GLY A 71 13.76 29.74 19.33
N ARG A 72 13.36 30.51 20.35
CA ARG A 72 14.11 30.68 21.61
C ARG A 72 13.78 29.62 22.67
N HIS A 73 12.83 28.74 22.39
CA HIS A 73 12.15 27.91 23.40
C HIS A 73 12.69 26.48 23.53
N GLY A 74 13.77 26.14 22.82
CA GLY A 74 14.45 24.84 22.96
C GLY A 74 14.09 23.83 21.87
N ARG A 75 14.28 22.54 22.18
CA ARG A 75 14.01 21.42 21.25
C ARG A 75 12.49 21.21 21.08
N CYS A 76 12.05 20.98 19.85
CA CYS A 76 10.64 20.81 19.52
C CYS A 76 9.97 19.61 20.20
N ASP A 77 10.67 18.47 20.27
CA ASP A 77 10.20 17.20 20.88
C ASP A 77 8.84 16.64 20.35
N GLY A 78 8.34 17.21 19.26
CA GLY A 78 7.08 16.78 18.64
C GLY A 78 7.15 15.40 18.00
N ALA A 79 6.00 14.74 17.91
CA ALA A 79 5.85 13.44 17.28
C ALA A 79 6.10 13.50 15.76
N LEU A 80 6.81 12.50 15.25
CA LEU A 80 7.04 12.32 13.82
C LEU A 80 5.93 11.48 13.20
N ALA A 81 5.45 11.90 12.04
CA ALA A 81 4.45 11.19 11.24
C ALA A 81 5.04 10.80 9.88
N PRO A 82 4.74 9.60 9.37
CA PRO A 82 5.06 9.23 7.99
C PRO A 82 4.26 10.11 7.00
N THR A 83 4.81 10.33 5.82
CA THR A 83 4.10 11.06 4.75
C THR A 83 3.18 10.18 3.92
N VAL A 84 3.43 8.86 3.91
CA VAL A 84 2.64 7.84 3.20
C VAL A 84 2.18 6.79 4.21
N PHE A 85 0.89 6.54 4.25
CA PHE A 85 0.28 5.59 5.19
C PHE A 85 0.13 4.21 4.55
N GLU A 86 0.14 3.15 5.36
CA GLU A 86 -0.11 1.78 4.87
C GLU A 86 -1.42 1.69 4.09
N ALA A 87 -2.48 2.33 4.60
CA ALA A 87 -3.81 2.28 3.99
C ALA A 87 -3.81 2.77 2.53
N SER A 88 -2.96 3.74 2.16
CA SER A 88 -2.87 4.19 0.76
C SER A 88 -2.26 3.14 -0.16
N VAL A 89 -1.39 2.27 0.37
CA VAL A 89 -0.76 1.19 -0.39
C VAL A 89 -1.71 -0.02 -0.52
N ARG A 90 -2.42 -0.37 0.55
CA ARG A 90 -3.29 -1.57 0.60
C ARG A 90 -4.61 -1.41 -0.16
N LYS A 91 -5.09 -0.17 -0.33
CA LYS A 91 -6.41 0.18 -0.88
C LYS A 91 -6.83 -0.59 -2.14
N TYR A 92 -5.89 -0.87 -3.05
CA TYR A 92 -6.19 -1.49 -4.35
C TYR A 92 -5.89 -2.97 -4.44
N LEU A 93 -5.30 -3.58 -3.40
CA LEU A 93 -4.84 -4.97 -3.48
C LEU A 93 -6.01 -5.93 -3.70
N ALA A 94 -7.04 -5.85 -2.85
CA ALA A 94 -8.22 -6.72 -2.92
C ALA A 94 -8.96 -6.58 -4.26
N LEU A 95 -9.16 -5.33 -4.72
CA LEU A 95 -9.78 -5.08 -6.02
C LEU A 95 -8.96 -5.66 -7.17
N SER A 96 -7.63 -5.50 -7.11
CA SER A 96 -6.73 -6.01 -8.14
C SER A 96 -6.74 -7.55 -8.19
N GLN A 97 -6.78 -8.22 -7.03
CA GLN A 97 -6.91 -9.67 -6.96
C GLN A 97 -8.26 -10.16 -7.52
N GLY A 98 -9.35 -9.44 -7.25
CA GLY A 98 -10.66 -9.70 -7.83
C GLY A 98 -10.63 -9.63 -9.36
N LEU A 99 -10.11 -8.53 -9.92
CA LEU A 99 -9.98 -8.35 -11.37
C LEU A 99 -8.99 -9.33 -12.00
N ALA A 100 -7.93 -9.72 -11.30
CA ALA A 100 -6.98 -10.72 -11.76
C ALA A 100 -7.64 -12.10 -11.96
N SER A 101 -8.72 -12.38 -11.24
CA SER A 101 -9.46 -13.63 -11.34
C SER A 101 -10.34 -13.71 -12.58
N THR A 102 -10.65 -12.58 -13.23
CA THR A 102 -11.47 -12.51 -14.44
C THR A 102 -10.92 -13.40 -15.55
N PRO A 103 -11.77 -14.20 -16.23
CA PRO A 103 -11.35 -15.02 -17.37
C PRO A 103 -10.68 -14.16 -18.45
N GLY A 104 -9.62 -14.68 -19.08
CA GLY A 104 -8.86 -13.97 -20.12
C GLY A 104 -7.70 -13.11 -19.59
N VAL A 105 -7.62 -12.81 -18.28
CA VAL A 105 -6.44 -12.14 -17.71
C VAL A 105 -5.24 -13.08 -17.71
N THR A 106 -4.12 -12.61 -18.30
CA THR A 106 -2.92 -13.42 -18.50
C THR A 106 -2.28 -13.87 -17.17
N PRO A 107 -1.63 -15.05 -17.15
CA PRO A 107 -0.93 -15.55 -15.95
C PRO A 107 0.12 -14.57 -15.42
N TYR A 108 0.79 -13.84 -16.32
CA TYR A 108 1.79 -12.84 -15.97
C TYR A 108 1.21 -11.72 -15.09
N VAL A 109 0.05 -11.17 -15.45
CA VAL A 109 -0.60 -10.11 -14.66
C VAL A 109 -1.03 -10.63 -13.29
N ARG A 110 -1.58 -11.85 -13.23
CA ARG A 110 -1.95 -12.51 -11.97
C ARG A 110 -0.73 -12.66 -11.05
N GLN A 111 0.39 -13.14 -11.59
CA GLN A 111 1.63 -13.31 -10.84
C GLN A 111 2.19 -11.97 -10.34
N ARG A 112 2.15 -10.91 -11.14
CA ARG A 112 2.57 -9.57 -10.69
C ARG A 112 1.79 -9.09 -9.48
N ILE A 113 0.47 -9.32 -9.48
CA ILE A 113 -0.40 -8.95 -8.36
C ILE A 113 -0.07 -9.83 -7.13
N GLN A 114 0.18 -11.12 -7.33
CA GLN A 114 0.59 -12.01 -6.24
C GLN A 114 1.90 -11.57 -5.59
N VAL A 115 2.93 -11.25 -6.38
CA VAL A 115 4.22 -10.77 -5.85
C VAL A 115 4.05 -9.48 -5.04
N LEU A 116 3.15 -8.58 -5.47
CA LEU A 116 2.81 -7.38 -4.71
C LEU A 116 2.07 -7.71 -3.41
N ALA A 117 1.13 -8.66 -3.44
CA ALA A 117 0.43 -9.12 -2.25
C ALA A 117 1.42 -9.68 -1.21
N ASP A 118 2.34 -10.54 -1.63
CA ASP A 118 3.35 -11.16 -0.77
C ASP A 118 4.31 -10.11 -0.19
N SER A 119 4.70 -9.13 -1.01
CA SER A 119 5.54 -8.01 -0.57
C SER A 119 4.84 -7.17 0.51
N LEU A 120 3.54 -6.93 0.35
CA LEU A 120 2.74 -6.20 1.33
C LEU A 120 2.55 -7.01 2.62
N ALA A 121 2.26 -8.30 2.53
CA ALA A 121 2.14 -9.17 3.70
C ALA A 121 3.44 -9.23 4.52
N THR A 122 4.60 -9.22 3.83
CA THR A 122 5.92 -9.21 4.47
C THR A 122 6.23 -7.88 5.16
N LEU A 123 5.86 -6.75 4.54
CA LEU A 123 6.09 -5.42 5.10
C LEU A 123 5.11 -5.07 6.22
N PHE A 124 3.89 -5.59 6.14
CA PHE A 124 2.78 -5.33 7.05
C PHE A 124 2.22 -6.66 7.57
N PRO A 125 2.94 -7.35 8.45
CA PRO A 125 2.47 -8.61 9.01
C PRO A 125 1.15 -8.40 9.75
N GLU A 126 0.12 -9.14 9.35
CA GLU A 126 -1.16 -9.16 10.05
C GLU A 126 -0.97 -9.93 11.35
N ASN A 127 -0.94 -9.20 12.46
CA ASN A 127 -0.63 -9.65 13.81
C ASN A 127 0.88 -9.81 14.09
N THR A 128 1.46 -8.78 14.70
CA THR A 128 2.34 -9.04 15.84
C THR A 128 1.50 -9.65 16.96
N ALA A 129 1.09 -10.90 16.83
CA ALA A 129 0.71 -11.68 18.00
C ALA A 129 1.98 -11.71 18.84
N GLN A 130 1.97 -10.95 19.93
CA GLN A 130 3.05 -10.92 20.90
C GLN A 130 3.14 -12.35 21.44
N THR A 131 4.06 -13.14 20.89
CA THR A 131 4.25 -14.52 21.31
C THR A 131 4.87 -14.46 22.70
N THR A 132 4.16 -14.98 23.70
CA THR A 132 4.71 -15.13 25.04
C THR A 132 5.75 -16.25 25.01
N LEU A 133 6.74 -16.16 25.89
CA LEU A 133 7.82 -17.15 26.00
C LEU A 133 7.28 -18.59 26.15
N GLU A 134 6.11 -18.72 26.77
CA GLU A 134 5.35 -19.97 26.96
C GLU A 134 4.90 -20.60 25.63
N THR A 135 4.47 -19.78 24.67
CA THR A 135 4.01 -20.27 23.35
C THR A 135 5.15 -20.78 22.47
N TYR A 136 6.39 -20.31 22.69
CA TYR A 136 7.57 -20.76 21.94
C TYR A 136 8.16 -22.07 22.49
N GLN A 137 8.05 -22.29 23.81
CA GLN A 137 8.58 -23.49 24.46
C GLN A 137 7.70 -24.74 24.28
N ALA A 138 6.48 -24.59 23.75
CA ALA A 138 5.51 -25.66 23.54
C ALA A 138 5.47 -26.22 22.09
N ALA A 139 6.31 -25.69 21.19
CA ALA A 139 6.45 -26.11 19.80
C ALA A 139 7.74 -26.90 19.59
#